data_AF-A0A9E5NQT4-F1
#
_entry.id   AF-A0A9E5NQT4-F1
#
_cell.length_a   1.000
_cell.length_b   1.000
_cell.length_c   1.000
_cell.angle_alpha   90.00
_cell.angle_beta   90.00
_cell.angle_gamma   90.00
#
_symmetry.space_group_name_H-M   'P 1'
#
loop_
_entity.id
_entity.type
_entity.pdbx_description
1 polymer ?
#
loop_
_entity_poly.entity_id
_entity_poly.type
_entity_poly.pdbx_seq_one_letter_code
_entity_poly.pdbx_strand_id
1 'polypeptide(L)'
;MAEPVPDRNTAEISRDGPINMTGDLEVVSRTGEVLAEAKRVSLCRCGASANKPFCDGSHSKVGFKDEGAVADAKPVPEGYEPGGRVTVTPLANGPVLVKGSLEVRSADGETSSYHGVQAALCRCGGSSKKPFCDGTHKKIGFSAD
;
A
#
# COMPACT_ATOMS: atom_id res chain seq x y z
N MET A 1 22.22 -4.87 15.81
CA MET A 1 22.45 -5.41 14.46
C MET A 1 21.36 -4.85 13.56
N ALA A 2 21.69 -4.16 12.47
CA ALA A 2 20.67 -3.64 11.56
C ALA A 2 20.07 -4.82 10.79
N GLU A 3 18.74 -4.91 10.72
CA GLU A 3 18.06 -5.90 9.87
C GLU A 3 18.53 -5.71 8.41
N PRO A 4 18.83 -6.76 7.64
CA PRO A 4 19.22 -6.59 6.24
C PRO A 4 18.06 -6.01 5.41
N VAL A 5 18.40 -5.26 4.36
CA VAL A 5 17.41 -4.85 3.37
C VAL A 5 17.00 -6.10 2.57
N PRO A 6 15.69 -6.37 2.43
CA PRO A 6 15.24 -7.53 1.66
C PRO A 6 15.53 -7.34 0.16
N ASP A 7 15.81 -8.44 -0.54
CA ASP A 7 16.10 -8.44 -1.99
C ASP A 7 14.89 -8.09 -2.87
N ARG A 8 13.70 -7.94 -2.27
CA ARG A 8 12.47 -7.55 -2.96
C ARG A 8 11.60 -6.67 -2.08
N ASN A 9 10.82 -5.81 -2.72
CA ASN A 9 9.79 -5.04 -2.04
C ASN A 9 8.42 -5.70 -2.25
N THR A 10 7.73 -6.00 -1.16
CA THR A 10 6.41 -6.66 -1.17
C THR A 10 5.38 -5.81 -0.45
N ALA A 11 4.14 -5.81 -0.92
CA ALA A 11 2.96 -5.28 -0.25
C ALA A 11 1.93 -6.39 -0.08
N GLU A 12 1.79 -6.94 1.13
CA GLU A 12 0.83 -7.99 1.44
C GLU A 12 -0.49 -7.37 1.90
N ILE A 13 -1.59 -7.76 1.28
CA ILE A 13 -2.93 -7.28 1.66
C ILE A 13 -3.48 -8.23 2.72
N SER A 14 -3.71 -7.74 3.95
CA SER A 14 -4.35 -8.55 5.00
C SER A 14 -5.88 -8.53 4.85
N ARG A 15 -6.54 -9.69 4.96
CA ARG A 15 -8.01 -9.79 5.12
C ARG A 15 -8.48 -8.86 6.22
N ASP A 16 -9.50 -8.03 5.92
CA ASP A 16 -10.07 -7.03 6.84
C ASP A 16 -9.06 -6.04 7.47
N GLY A 17 -7.80 -6.07 7.03
CA GLY A 17 -6.66 -5.50 7.75
C GLY A 17 -5.93 -4.41 6.97
N PRO A 18 -4.67 -4.11 7.30
CA PRO A 18 -3.84 -3.15 6.57
C PRO A 18 -3.21 -3.71 5.28
N ILE A 19 -2.41 -2.88 4.62
CA ILE A 19 -1.41 -3.30 3.62
C ILE A 19 -0.06 -3.34 4.33
N ASN A 20 0.58 -4.50 4.41
CA ASN A 20 1.88 -4.68 5.04
C ASN A 20 2.97 -4.61 3.97
N MET A 21 3.72 -3.53 3.95
CA MET A 21 4.84 -3.36 3.03
C MET A 21 6.16 -3.76 3.70
N THR A 22 7.01 -4.46 2.96
CA THR A 22 8.37 -4.84 3.35
C THR A 22 9.31 -4.52 2.20
N GLY A 23 10.46 -3.88 2.42
CA GLY A 23 11.33 -3.37 1.36
C GLY A 23 12.41 -2.41 1.82
N ASP A 24 13.11 -1.75 0.90
CA ASP A 24 13.85 -0.50 1.16
C ASP A 24 12.90 0.69 0.99
N LEU A 25 12.14 1.03 2.03
CA LEU A 25 11.03 1.97 1.91
C LEU A 25 11.42 3.36 2.39
N GLU A 26 11.17 4.36 1.55
CA GLU A 26 11.31 5.77 1.85
C GLU A 26 9.93 6.43 1.84
N VAL A 27 9.40 6.78 3.01
CA VAL A 27 8.14 7.51 3.13
C VAL A 27 8.44 8.99 2.96
N VAL A 28 7.86 9.60 1.94
CA VAL A 28 8.06 11.02 1.63
C VAL A 28 6.75 11.79 1.71
N SER A 29 6.82 13.02 2.15
CA SER A 29 5.71 13.95 2.09
C SER A 29 5.42 14.32 0.62
N ARG A 30 4.28 14.97 0.38
CA ARG A 30 3.95 15.50 -0.96
C ARG A 30 4.92 16.58 -1.46
N THR A 31 5.66 17.23 -0.56
CA THR A 31 6.65 18.26 -0.90
C THR A 31 8.03 17.65 -1.17
N GLY A 32 8.18 16.32 -1.04
CA GLY A 32 9.43 15.60 -1.24
C GLY A 32 10.30 15.48 0.01
N GLU A 33 9.80 15.89 1.17
CA GLU A 33 10.51 15.71 2.44
C GLU A 33 10.48 14.24 2.86
N VAL A 34 11.65 13.66 3.20
CA VAL A 34 11.72 12.31 3.74
C VAL A 34 11.20 12.30 5.17
N LEU A 35 10.05 11.66 5.38
CA LEU A 35 9.40 11.54 6.68
C LEU A 35 9.92 10.33 7.47
N ALA A 36 10.24 9.24 6.78
CA ALA A 36 10.78 8.03 7.41
C ALA A 36 11.49 7.14 6.38
N GLU A 37 12.55 6.46 6.83
CA GLU A 37 13.12 5.29 6.14
C GLU A 37 12.80 4.04 6.96
N ALA A 38 12.22 3.03 6.32
CA ALA A 38 11.72 1.85 7.02
C ALA A 38 11.88 0.59 6.18
N LYS A 39 12.08 -0.53 6.87
CA LYS A 39 12.07 -1.85 6.22
C LYS A 39 10.70 -2.48 6.15
N ARG A 40 9.81 -2.05 7.05
CA ARG A 40 8.43 -2.52 7.13
C ARG A 40 7.52 -1.38 7.55
N VAL A 41 6.38 -1.26 6.91
CA VAL A 41 5.30 -0.35 7.32
C VAL A 41 3.95 -1.00 7.08
N SER A 42 2.97 -0.70 7.94
CA SER A 42 1.58 -1.08 7.71
C SER A 42 0.79 0.15 7.31
N LEU A 43 0.26 0.18 6.09
CA LEU A 43 -0.55 1.28 5.58
C LEU A 43 -2.04 1.03 5.87
N CYS A 44 -2.73 2.09 6.28
CA CYS A 44 -4.17 2.08 6.46
C CYS A 44 -4.87 1.93 5.11
N ARG A 45 -5.71 0.90 4.97
CA ARG A 45 -6.60 0.72 3.81
C ARG A 45 -8.10 0.92 4.10
N CYS A 46 -8.48 0.99 5.38
CA CYS A 46 -9.87 1.10 5.81
C CYS A 46 -10.42 2.54 5.85
N GLY A 47 -9.55 3.55 5.80
CA GLY A 47 -9.92 4.97 5.89
C GLY A 47 -10.14 5.50 7.31
N ALA A 48 -10.10 4.66 8.35
CA ALA A 48 -10.44 5.04 9.72
C ALA A 48 -9.25 5.41 10.64
N SER A 49 -8.01 5.11 10.24
CA SER A 49 -6.83 5.33 11.11
C SER A 49 -6.69 6.79 11.55
N ALA A 50 -6.32 7.05 12.80
CA ALA A 50 -5.95 8.38 13.28
C ALA A 50 -4.49 8.73 12.92
N ASN A 51 -3.67 7.75 12.57
CA ASN A 51 -2.25 7.91 12.25
C ASN A 51 -1.97 7.73 10.74
N LYS A 52 -2.85 8.25 9.88
CA LYS A 52 -2.72 8.07 8.42
C LYS A 52 -1.40 8.70 7.92
N PRO A 53 -0.75 8.09 6.92
CA PRO A 53 -1.19 6.94 6.12
C PRO A 53 -1.00 5.57 6.78
N PHE A 54 -0.46 5.50 7.99
CA PHE A 54 -0.20 4.26 8.70
C PHE A 54 -1.45 3.66 9.33
N CYS A 55 -1.44 2.35 9.53
CA CYS A 55 -2.48 1.63 10.24
C CYS A 55 -2.25 1.73 11.76
N ASP A 56 -3.32 2.01 12.51
CA ASP A 56 -3.36 2.08 13.97
C ASP A 56 -4.30 1.03 14.61
N GLY A 57 -4.73 0.04 13.82
CA GLY A 57 -5.68 -0.98 14.24
C GLY A 57 -7.16 -0.59 14.13
N SER A 58 -7.50 0.64 13.72
CA SER A 58 -8.90 1.10 13.64
C SER A 58 -9.78 0.28 12.69
N HIS A 59 -9.20 -0.45 11.72
CA HIS A 59 -9.91 -1.34 10.80
C HIS A 59 -10.78 -2.38 11.54
N SER A 60 -10.30 -2.90 12.66
CA SER A 60 -11.05 -3.87 13.48
C SER A 60 -12.25 -3.21 14.17
N LYS A 61 -12.08 -1.96 14.63
CA LYS A 61 -13.11 -1.21 15.35
C LYS A 61 -14.26 -0.76 14.43
N VAL A 62 -13.94 -0.37 13.20
CA VAL A 62 -14.94 0.06 12.21
C VAL A 62 -15.54 -1.11 11.42
N GLY A 63 -15.14 -2.35 11.72
CA GLY A 63 -15.63 -3.54 11.04
C GLY A 63 -15.32 -3.53 9.54
N PHE A 64 -14.14 -3.05 9.15
CA PHE A 64 -13.74 -3.02 7.74
C PHE A 64 -13.75 -4.43 7.15
N LYS A 65 -14.45 -4.60 6.02
CA LYS A 65 -14.60 -5.90 5.34
C LYS A 65 -14.01 -5.86 3.95
N ASP A 66 -13.01 -6.71 3.75
CA ASP A 66 -12.39 -6.92 2.45
C ASP A 66 -11.55 -8.19 2.43
N GLU A 67 -11.79 -9.04 1.43
CA GLU A 67 -11.17 -10.35 1.23
C GLU A 67 -9.64 -10.32 1.06
N GLY A 68 -9.05 -9.15 0.81
CA GLY A 68 -7.64 -8.99 0.53
C GLY A 68 -7.26 -9.46 -0.87
N ALA A 69 -8.21 -9.47 -1.80
CA ALA A 69 -7.98 -9.79 -3.21
C ALA A 69 -7.21 -8.66 -3.92
N VAL A 70 -6.49 -9.01 -4.99
CA VAL A 70 -5.80 -8.05 -5.86
C VAL A 70 -6.52 -8.00 -7.20
N ALA A 71 -7.35 -6.97 -7.40
CA ALA A 71 -8.27 -6.87 -8.55
C ALA A 71 -7.59 -6.84 -9.94
N ASP A 72 -6.33 -6.42 -10.02
CA ASP A 72 -5.58 -6.25 -11.27
C ASP A 72 -4.24 -7.00 -11.22
N ALA A 73 -4.25 -8.28 -10.84
CA ALA A 73 -3.05 -9.13 -10.95
C ALA A 73 -2.57 -9.17 -12.41
N LYS A 74 -1.29 -8.85 -12.61
CA LYS A 74 -0.66 -8.82 -13.94
C LYS A 74 0.62 -9.65 -13.90
N PRO A 75 0.96 -10.32 -15.02
CA PRO A 75 2.25 -11.00 -15.12
C PRO A 75 3.39 -10.02 -14.87
N VAL A 76 4.50 -10.57 -14.37
CA VAL A 76 5.74 -9.81 -14.14
C VAL A 76 6.17 -9.17 -15.47
N PRO A 77 6.34 -7.84 -15.54
CA PRO A 77 6.82 -7.21 -16.76
C PRO A 77 8.23 -7.71 -17.12
N GLU A 78 8.53 -7.82 -18.41
CA GLU A 78 9.89 -8.18 -18.88
C GLU A 78 10.90 -7.13 -18.39
N GLY A 79 12.03 -7.60 -17.85
CA GLY A 79 13.05 -6.73 -17.24
C GLY A 79 12.68 -6.17 -15.86
N TYR A 80 11.70 -6.78 -15.17
CA TYR A 80 11.42 -6.45 -13.76
C TYR A 80 12.58 -6.89 -12.86
N GLU A 81 13.26 -5.92 -12.27
CA GLU A 81 14.28 -6.14 -11.24
C GLU A 81 13.61 -6.02 -9.86
N PRO A 82 13.53 -7.11 -9.07
CA PRO A 82 13.02 -7.03 -7.71
C PRO A 82 13.98 -6.23 -6.81
N GLY A 83 13.41 -5.47 -5.87
CA GLY A 83 14.19 -4.73 -4.88
C GLY A 83 14.47 -3.27 -5.27
N GLY A 84 15.54 -2.71 -4.71
CA GLY A 84 15.83 -1.27 -4.79
C GLY A 84 14.91 -0.41 -3.93
N ARG A 85 15.22 0.89 -3.85
CA ARG A 85 14.47 1.87 -3.06
C ARG A 85 13.05 2.06 -3.60
N VAL A 86 12.08 2.02 -2.70
CA VAL A 86 10.67 2.31 -2.98
C VAL A 86 10.22 3.54 -2.23
N THR A 87 9.76 4.54 -2.98
CA THR A 87 9.21 5.78 -2.42
C THR A 87 7.71 5.63 -2.19
N VAL A 88 7.25 5.97 -0.98
CA VAL A 88 5.86 5.90 -0.54
C VAL A 88 5.37 7.32 -0.24
N THR A 89 4.45 7.83 -1.07
CA THR A 89 3.96 9.21 -1.00
C THR A 89 2.44 9.25 -0.75
N PRO A 90 1.97 9.57 0.46
CA PRO A 90 0.56 9.78 0.71
C PRO A 90 0.07 11.10 0.09
N LEU A 91 -0.95 11.05 -0.76
CA LEU A 91 -1.59 12.26 -1.31
C LEU A 91 -2.68 12.79 -0.36
N ALA A 92 -2.87 14.12 -0.34
CA ALA A 92 -4.01 14.76 0.33
C ALA A 92 -5.31 14.08 -0.05
N ASN A 93 -6.07 13.60 0.93
CA ASN A 93 -7.42 13.07 0.71
C ASN A 93 -7.49 12.02 -0.42
N GLY A 94 -6.36 11.38 -0.74
CA GLY A 94 -6.15 10.60 -1.95
C GLY A 94 -5.47 9.27 -1.66
N PRO A 95 -4.99 8.56 -2.68
CA PRO A 95 -4.28 7.30 -2.50
C PRO A 95 -2.88 7.50 -1.90
N VAL A 96 -2.23 6.39 -1.57
CA VAL A 96 -0.78 6.35 -1.39
C VAL A 96 -0.14 5.99 -2.73
N LEU A 97 0.71 6.86 -3.27
CA LEU A 97 1.51 6.55 -4.43
C LEU A 97 2.75 5.79 -3.98
N VAL A 98 3.04 4.69 -4.67
CA VAL A 98 4.25 3.91 -4.47
C VAL A 98 5.03 3.92 -5.78
N LYS A 99 6.31 4.25 -5.73
CA LYS A 99 7.22 4.28 -6.87
C LYS A 99 8.44 3.41 -6.57
N GLY A 100 8.91 2.66 -7.55
CA GLY A 100 9.92 1.61 -7.39
C GLY A 100 9.30 0.22 -7.54
N SER A 101 10.16 -0.80 -7.73
CA SER A 101 9.73 -2.18 -7.94
C SER A 101 8.97 -2.70 -6.73
N LEU A 102 7.70 -3.08 -6.92
CA LEU A 102 6.81 -3.57 -5.87
C LEU A 102 6.05 -4.82 -6.33
N GLU A 103 6.02 -5.83 -5.49
CA GLU A 103 5.20 -7.03 -5.61
C GLU A 103 4.01 -6.94 -4.65
N VAL A 104 2.78 -6.81 -5.13
CA VAL A 104 1.56 -6.79 -4.28
C VAL A 104 0.98 -8.19 -4.23
N ARG A 105 0.74 -8.73 -3.03
CA ARG A 105 0.26 -10.09 -2.78
C ARG A 105 -1.11 -10.08 -2.12
N SER A 106 -2.02 -10.93 -2.59
CA SER A 106 -3.32 -11.14 -1.95
C SER A 106 -3.20 -11.89 -0.62
N ALA A 107 -4.24 -11.79 0.21
CA ALA A 107 -4.27 -12.43 1.53
C ALA A 107 -4.31 -13.96 1.50
N ASP A 108 -4.81 -14.55 0.41
CA ASP A 108 -4.87 -16.00 0.22
C ASP A 108 -3.53 -16.62 -0.19
N GLY A 109 -2.58 -15.80 -0.66
CA GLY A 109 -1.25 -16.24 -1.08
C GLY A 109 -1.22 -17.12 -2.35
N GLU A 110 -2.35 -17.34 -3.03
CA GLU A 110 -2.47 -18.47 -3.95
C GLU A 110 -2.48 -18.08 -5.45
N THR A 111 -2.80 -16.85 -5.89
CA THR A 111 -2.89 -16.65 -7.37
C THR A 111 -2.76 -15.22 -7.92
N SER A 112 -2.87 -14.18 -7.10
CA SER A 112 -3.01 -12.80 -7.62
C SER A 112 -1.91 -11.88 -7.12
N SER A 113 -0.77 -11.91 -7.81
CA SER A 113 0.34 -10.98 -7.58
C SER A 113 0.41 -9.90 -8.66
N TYR A 114 0.45 -8.64 -8.24
CA TYR A 114 0.78 -7.53 -9.14
C TYR A 114 2.26 -7.21 -9.03
N HIS A 115 2.94 -7.01 -10.16
CA HIS A 115 4.31 -6.54 -10.22
C HIS A 115 4.37 -5.26 -11.04
N GLY A 116 4.99 -4.23 -10.50
CA GLY A 116 5.16 -2.98 -11.22
C GLY A 116 6.14 -2.04 -10.53
N VAL A 117 6.50 -0.98 -11.25
CA VAL A 117 7.39 0.08 -10.76
C VAL A 117 6.63 1.29 -10.21
N GLN A 118 5.30 1.28 -10.31
CA GLN A 118 4.45 2.33 -9.75
C GLN A 118 3.04 1.80 -9.48
N ALA A 119 2.50 2.07 -8.28
CA ALA A 119 1.13 1.74 -7.91
C ALA A 119 0.46 2.87 -7.13
N ALA A 120 -0.86 3.00 -7.25
CA ALA A 120 -1.67 3.89 -6.41
C ALA A 120 -2.55 3.04 -5.49
N LEU A 121 -2.17 2.93 -4.22
CA LEU A 121 -2.87 2.12 -3.23
C LEU A 121 -4.04 2.88 -2.62
N CYS A 122 -5.20 2.22 -2.58
CA CYS A 122 -6.39 2.74 -1.93
C CYS A 122 -6.19 2.78 -0.41
N ARG A 123 -6.41 3.95 0.18
CA ARG A 123 -6.44 4.14 1.64
C ARG A 123 -7.81 4.50 2.22
N CYS A 124 -8.81 4.71 1.37
CA CYS A 124 -10.13 5.20 1.77
C CYS A 124 -11.16 4.09 2.07
N GLY A 125 -10.84 2.82 1.80
CA GLY A 125 -11.77 1.69 1.98
C GLY A 125 -12.89 1.59 0.94
N GLY A 126 -13.06 2.59 0.06
CA GLY A 126 -14.18 2.67 -0.87
C GLY A 126 -13.93 2.12 -2.27
N SER A 127 -12.69 1.83 -2.68
CA SER A 127 -12.42 1.43 -4.07
C SER A 127 -13.07 0.09 -4.43
N SER A 128 -13.55 -0.03 -5.67
CA SER A 128 -13.99 -1.31 -6.24
C SER A 128 -12.84 -2.12 -6.85
N LYS A 129 -11.65 -1.52 -6.97
CA LYS A 129 -10.43 -2.15 -7.51
C LYS A 129 -9.36 -2.39 -6.44
N LYS A 130 -9.79 -2.65 -5.20
CA LYS A 130 -8.84 -2.86 -4.10
C LYS A 130 -7.83 -3.96 -4.45
N PRO A 131 -6.57 -3.80 -4.03
CA PRO A 131 -6.04 -2.75 -3.15
C PRO A 131 -5.71 -1.43 -3.86
N PHE A 132 -5.97 -1.31 -5.17
CA PHE A 132 -5.67 -0.11 -5.95
C PHE A 132 -6.75 0.97 -5.84
N CYS A 133 -6.38 2.20 -6.15
CA CYS A 133 -7.28 3.34 -6.17
C CYS A 133 -7.94 3.53 -7.55
N ASP A 134 -9.26 3.66 -7.56
CA ASP A 134 -10.09 3.96 -8.75
C ASP A 134 -10.71 5.36 -8.73
N GLY A 135 -10.29 6.22 -7.80
CA GLY A 135 -10.81 7.58 -7.63
C GLY A 135 -12.03 7.71 -6.72
N THR A 136 -12.53 6.61 -6.13
CA THR A 136 -13.71 6.65 -5.24
C THR A 136 -13.53 7.59 -4.03
N HIS A 137 -12.30 7.80 -3.55
CA HIS A 137 -11.98 8.73 -2.47
C HIS A 137 -12.54 10.15 -2.70
N LYS A 138 -12.59 10.63 -3.95
CA LYS A 138 -13.17 11.94 -4.29
C LYS A 138 -14.69 11.95 -4.13
N LYS A 139 -15.34 10.85 -4.48
CA LYS A 139 -16.81 10.71 -4.48
C LYS A 139 -17.35 10.61 -3.06
N ILE A 140 -16.63 9.93 -2.17
CA ILE A 140 -17.05 9.71 -0.78
C ILE A 140 -16.54 10.78 0.19
N GLY A 141 -15.88 11.84 -0.31
CA GLY A 141 -15.34 12.91 0.53
C GLY A 141 -14.28 12.43 1.52
N PHE A 142 -13.45 11.45 1.14
CA PHE A 142 -12.43 10.91 2.03
C PHE A 142 -11.48 12.02 2.48
N SER A 143 -11.32 12.19 3.79
CA SER A 143 -10.42 13.15 4.39
C SER A 143 -9.34 12.45 5.19
N ALA A 144 -8.09 12.86 4.97
CA ALA A 144 -6.95 12.32 5.66
C ALA A 144 -5.73 13.24 5.48
N ASP A 145 -5.98 14.51 5.78
CA ASP A 145 -4.97 15.55 6.00
C ASP A 145 -3.94 15.10 7.04
#